data_AF-A0A1F7YMH1-F1
#
_entry.id   AF-A0A1F7YMH1-F1
#
_cell.length_a   1.000
_cell.length_b   1.000
_cell.length_c   1.000
_cell.angle_alpha   90.00
_cell.angle_beta   90.00
_cell.angle_gamma   90.00
#
_symmetry.space_group_name_H-M   'P 1'
#
loop_
_entity.id
_entity.type
_entity.pdbx_description
1 polymer ?
#
loop_
_entity_poly.entity_id
_entity_poly.type
_entity_poly.pdbx_seq_one_letter_code
_entity_poly.pdbx_strand_id
1 'polypeptide(L)'
;MKIKLAILGVVAFLFASVSSVSASEGVTELRNIVGEDSRCVAYSVLMENNKFTILLNCRDILYPGGTSILHYVVWTQPIGGGNPLRMGTVGLGKKEFATSKPFSGIFVTKESSSSPKSPQGPVMMQGNVRSSELLETRTEDRPVEINTEESTDETQTPSPTAEPQRSSLGTRLLVIGGIVAFLALFGVVLVIFVITRR
;
A
#
# COMPACT_ATOMS: atom_id res chain seq x y z
N MET A 1 6.77 -5.53 -43.31
CA MET A 1 5.92 -4.69 -42.44
C MET A 1 5.30 -5.41 -41.25
N LYS A 2 4.99 -6.72 -41.34
CA LYS A 2 4.29 -7.49 -40.28
C LYS A 2 5.09 -7.66 -38.97
N ILE A 3 6.41 -7.77 -39.04
CA ILE A 3 7.29 -7.95 -37.86
C ILE A 3 7.32 -6.72 -36.94
N LYS A 4 7.23 -5.51 -37.52
CA LYS A 4 7.24 -4.26 -36.74
C LYS A 4 5.94 -4.04 -35.95
N LEU A 5 4.82 -4.58 -36.45
CA LEU A 5 3.52 -4.52 -35.77
C LEU A 5 3.47 -5.49 -34.57
N ALA A 6 4.07 -6.68 -34.72
CA ALA A 6 4.14 -7.66 -33.64
C ALA A 6 4.99 -7.18 -32.45
N ILE A 7 6.12 -6.52 -32.73
CA ILE A 7 7.00 -5.96 -31.69
C ILE A 7 6.29 -4.82 -30.93
N LEU A 8 5.54 -3.96 -31.64
CA LEU A 8 4.80 -2.87 -31.01
C LEU A 8 3.67 -3.39 -30.10
N GLY A 9 3.00 -4.48 -30.49
CA GLY A 9 1.97 -5.13 -29.68
C GLY A 9 2.50 -5.77 -28.40
N VAL A 10 3.67 -6.43 -28.46
CA VAL A 10 4.29 -7.05 -27.27
C VAL A 10 4.78 -6.00 -26.27
N VAL A 11 5.33 -4.88 -26.76
CA VAL A 11 5.76 -3.77 -25.89
C VAL A 11 4.55 -3.11 -25.22
N ALA A 12 3.44 -2.89 -25.95
CA ALA A 12 2.23 -2.32 -25.38
C ALA A 12 1.58 -3.21 -24.30
N PHE A 13 1.66 -4.55 -24.45
CA PHE A 13 1.12 -5.48 -23.46
C PHE A 13 1.97 -5.52 -22.16
N LEU A 14 3.29 -5.32 -22.27
CA LEU A 14 4.18 -5.25 -21.09
C LEU A 14 3.93 -4.03 -20.21
N PHE A 15 3.42 -2.92 -20.76
CA PHE A 15 3.07 -1.73 -19.98
C PHE A 15 1.65 -1.76 -19.38
N ALA A 16 0.80 -2.71 -19.77
CA ALA A 16 -0.57 -2.80 -19.25
C ALA A 16 -0.67 -3.51 -17.88
N SER A 17 0.43 -4.07 -17.37
CA SER A 17 0.46 -4.83 -16.10
C SER A 17 1.26 -4.13 -15.00
N VAL A 18 1.34 -2.79 -15.02
CA VAL A 18 1.82 -2.05 -13.85
C VAL A 18 0.69 -2.00 -12.82
N SER A 19 0.66 -3.02 -11.96
CA SER A 19 -0.02 -2.91 -10.67
C SER A 19 0.55 -1.68 -9.99
N SER A 20 -0.29 -0.68 -9.72
CA SER A 20 0.09 0.47 -8.91
C SER A 20 0.60 -0.03 -7.57
N VAL A 21 1.93 -0.01 -7.37
CA VAL A 21 2.55 -0.27 -6.06
C VAL A 21 2.22 0.94 -5.20
N SER A 22 1.06 0.85 -4.56
CA SER A 22 0.46 1.92 -3.77
C SER A 22 1.09 1.91 -2.38
N ALA A 23 1.78 3.03 -2.12
CA ALA A 23 2.11 3.64 -0.85
C ALA A 23 2.82 2.77 0.22
N SER A 24 3.85 3.34 0.84
CA SER A 24 4.33 2.88 2.15
C SER A 24 3.34 3.21 3.29
N GLU A 25 2.16 3.72 2.95
CA GLU A 25 1.04 4.02 3.83
C GLU A 25 -0.12 3.07 3.53
N GLY A 26 -0.80 2.65 4.59
CA GLY A 26 -1.96 1.78 4.50
C GLY A 26 -1.89 0.60 5.45
N VAL A 27 -2.51 -0.51 5.06
CA VAL A 27 -2.66 -1.70 5.90
C VAL A 27 -1.89 -2.86 5.28
N THR A 28 -1.16 -3.58 6.12
CA THR A 28 -0.47 -4.82 5.74
C THR A 28 -0.99 -5.95 6.61
N GLU A 29 -1.66 -6.92 6.00
CA GLU A 29 -1.98 -8.19 6.64
C GLU A 29 -0.81 -9.16 6.43
N LEU A 30 -0.14 -9.55 7.50
CA LEU A 30 0.94 -10.52 7.44
C LEU A 30 0.37 -11.91 7.68
N ARG A 31 0.43 -12.74 6.64
CA ARG A 31 -0.09 -14.12 6.66
C ARG A 31 1.02 -15.07 7.04
N ASN A 32 0.70 -16.03 7.90
CA ASN A 32 1.60 -17.13 8.21
C ASN A 32 1.87 -17.98 6.97
N ILE A 33 3.13 -18.37 6.76
CA ILE A 33 3.54 -19.21 5.62
C ILE A 33 4.15 -20.55 6.06
N VAL A 34 4.21 -20.81 7.37
CA VAL A 34 4.81 -22.02 7.96
C VAL A 34 3.80 -22.92 8.67
N GLY A 35 2.51 -22.60 8.58
CA GLY A 35 1.41 -23.39 9.16
C GLY A 35 1.16 -23.17 10.65
N GLU A 36 1.68 -22.09 11.25
CA GLU A 36 1.28 -21.66 12.60
C GLU A 36 0.04 -20.74 12.53
N ASP A 37 -0.75 -20.66 13.60
CA ASP A 37 -1.92 -19.77 13.69
C ASP A 37 -1.55 -18.28 13.88
N SER A 38 -0.25 -17.97 13.95
CA SER A 38 0.24 -16.61 14.19
C SER A 38 -0.13 -15.67 13.05
N ARG A 39 -0.65 -14.50 13.42
CA ARG A 39 -1.17 -13.50 12.46
C ARG A 39 -0.81 -12.12 12.93
N CYS A 40 -0.39 -11.25 12.01
CA CYS A 40 -0.14 -9.85 12.33
C CYS A 40 -0.85 -8.92 11.35
N VAL A 41 -1.23 -7.76 11.86
CA VAL A 41 -1.65 -6.61 11.06
C VAL A 41 -0.74 -5.45 11.37
N ALA A 42 -0.32 -4.73 10.34
CA ALA A 42 0.42 -3.49 10.47
C ALA A 42 -0.33 -2.35 9.80
N TYR A 43 -0.36 -1.19 10.46
CA TYR A 43 -0.86 0.06 9.91
C TYR A 43 0.31 1.00 9.75
N SER A 44 0.53 1.54 8.56
CA SER A 44 1.60 2.50 8.29
C SER A 44 1.06 3.83 7.82
N VAL A 45 1.60 4.92 8.36
CA VAL A 45 1.22 6.30 8.04
C VAL A 45 2.48 7.16 7.94
N LEU A 46 2.55 8.03 6.94
CA LEU A 46 3.60 9.04 6.81
C LEU A 46 3.27 10.22 7.73
N MET A 47 4.17 10.47 8.67
CA MET A 47 4.04 11.58 9.62
C MET A 47 4.65 12.86 9.05
N GLU A 48 4.28 14.01 9.61
CA GLU A 48 4.80 15.35 9.21
C GLU A 48 6.34 15.46 9.25
N ASN A 49 7.00 14.63 10.05
CA ASN A 49 8.47 14.56 10.12
C ASN A 49 9.12 13.76 8.97
N ASN A 50 8.36 13.43 7.92
CA ASN A 50 8.78 12.60 6.78
C ASN A 50 9.28 11.21 7.18
N LYS A 51 8.71 10.62 8.24
CA LYS A 51 8.94 9.22 8.63
C LYS A 51 7.62 8.48 8.64
N PHE A 52 7.66 7.25 8.18
CA PHE A 52 6.57 6.30 8.33
C PHE A 52 6.55 5.77 9.76
N THR A 53 5.43 5.93 10.45
CA THR A 53 5.13 5.22 11.69
C THR A 53 4.35 3.96 11.35
N ILE A 54 4.80 2.82 11.88
CA ILE A 54 4.21 1.51 11.65
C ILE A 54 3.74 0.94 12.98
N LEU A 55 2.43 0.78 13.14
CA LEU A 55 1.81 0.13 14.29
C LEU A 55 1.55 -1.33 13.95
N LEU A 56 2.29 -2.24 14.58
CA LEU A 56 2.17 -3.68 14.40
C LEU A 56 1.41 -4.31 15.58
N ASN A 57 0.45 -5.16 15.27
CA ASN A 57 -0.28 -5.98 16.21
C ASN A 57 -0.31 -7.44 15.71
N CYS A 58 0.27 -8.33 16.49
CA CYS A 58 0.38 -9.75 16.27
C CYS A 58 -0.42 -10.51 17.32
N ARG A 59 -1.13 -11.53 16.89
CA ARG A 59 -1.82 -12.50 17.74
C ARG A 59 -1.24 -13.89 17.52
N ASP A 60 -1.38 -14.71 18.55
CA ASP A 60 -1.08 -16.15 18.47
C ASP A 60 0.42 -16.43 18.13
N ILE A 61 1.32 -15.49 18.46
CA ILE A 61 2.77 -15.68 18.34
C ILE A 61 3.29 -16.53 19.52
N LEU A 62 4.07 -17.56 19.19
CA LEU A 62 4.58 -18.51 20.18
C LEU A 62 6.04 -18.24 20.49
N TYR A 63 6.31 -17.70 21.68
CA TYR A 63 7.67 -17.62 22.19
C TYR A 63 8.08 -18.97 22.80
N PRO A 64 9.21 -19.56 22.37
CA PRO A 64 9.70 -20.76 23.03
C PRO A 64 10.02 -20.45 24.50
N GLY A 65 9.46 -21.25 25.41
CA GLY A 65 9.77 -21.19 26.85
C GLY A 65 11.00 -22.02 27.25
N GLY A 66 11.73 -22.60 26.28
CA GLY A 66 12.92 -23.42 26.50
C GLY A 66 14.22 -22.61 26.58
N THR A 67 15.37 -23.29 26.52
CA THR A 67 16.71 -22.66 26.55
C THR A 67 17.08 -21.94 25.24
N SER A 68 16.32 -22.15 24.16
CA SER A 68 16.49 -21.44 22.90
C SER A 68 15.68 -20.15 22.90
N ILE A 69 16.37 -19.02 23.05
CA ILE A 69 15.76 -17.70 22.89
C ILE A 69 15.63 -17.42 21.40
N LEU A 70 14.40 -17.43 20.89
CA LEU A 70 14.09 -17.03 19.52
C LEU A 70 13.35 -15.69 19.53
N HIS A 71 13.70 -14.84 18.58
CA HIS A 71 13.16 -13.51 18.42
C HIS A 71 12.38 -13.41 17.12
N TYR A 72 11.14 -12.94 17.19
CA TYR A 72 10.41 -12.51 16.00
C TYR A 72 10.91 -11.12 15.60
N VAL A 73 11.63 -11.03 14.48
CA VAL A 73 12.22 -9.79 13.96
C VAL A 73 11.44 -9.32 12.74
N VAL A 74 11.03 -8.05 12.76
CA VAL A 74 10.27 -7.40 11.70
C VAL A 74 11.21 -6.71 10.73
N TRP A 75 10.93 -6.88 9.45
CA TRP A 75 11.67 -6.32 8.34
C TRP A 75 10.73 -5.66 7.35
N THR A 76 11.23 -4.63 6.65
CA THR A 76 10.54 -4.01 5.53
C THR A 76 11.26 -4.28 4.22
N GLN A 77 10.50 -4.39 3.13
CA GLN A 77 10.98 -4.54 1.77
C GLN A 77 10.96 -3.18 1.06
N PRO A 78 12.10 -2.58 0.68
CA PRO A 78 12.12 -1.29 0.02
C PRO A 78 11.44 -1.30 -1.36
N ILE A 79 10.77 -0.20 -1.75
CA ILE A 79 10.02 -0.10 -3.04
C ILE A 79 10.92 -0.31 -4.27
N GLY A 80 12.21 0.03 -4.19
CA GLY A 80 13.19 -0.17 -5.27
C GLY A 80 13.91 -1.53 -5.24
N GLY A 81 13.47 -2.46 -4.39
CA GLY A 81 14.21 -3.68 -4.09
C GLY A 81 15.46 -3.43 -3.23
N GLY A 82 16.33 -4.42 -3.16
CA GLY A 82 17.56 -4.40 -2.35
C GLY A 82 17.40 -5.07 -0.98
N ASN A 83 18.33 -4.76 -0.07
CA ASN A 83 18.40 -5.43 1.23
C ASN A 83 17.23 -5.02 2.13
N PRO A 84 16.55 -5.98 2.78
CA PRO A 84 15.53 -5.69 3.77
C PRO A 84 16.04 -4.79 4.90
N LEU A 85 15.21 -3.85 5.33
CA LEU A 85 15.52 -2.98 6.46
C LEU A 85 14.96 -3.59 7.74
N ARG A 86 15.82 -3.75 8.76
CA ARG A 86 15.40 -4.20 10.09
C ARG A 86 14.61 -3.11 10.79
N MET A 87 13.41 -3.43 11.26
CA MET A 87 12.60 -2.54 12.10
C MET A 87 12.85 -2.82 13.59
N GLY A 88 12.92 -4.09 13.98
CA GLY A 88 13.18 -4.50 15.37
C GLY A 88 12.45 -5.79 15.75
N THR A 89 12.43 -6.10 17.04
CA THR A 89 11.73 -7.29 17.56
C THR A 89 10.26 -6.99 17.89
N VAL A 90 9.37 -7.96 17.66
CA VAL A 90 7.94 -7.86 17.96
C VAL A 90 7.68 -7.82 19.48
N GLY A 91 8.40 -8.62 20.27
CA GLY A 91 8.15 -8.74 21.71
C GLY A 91 6.74 -9.30 21.98
N LEU A 92 5.97 -8.68 22.87
CA LEU A 92 4.66 -9.17 23.34
C LEU A 92 3.50 -9.00 22.33
N GLY A 93 3.79 -9.04 21.04
CA GLY A 93 2.80 -8.98 19.97
C GLY A 93 2.35 -7.58 19.59
N LYS A 94 2.76 -6.51 20.28
CA LYS A 94 2.45 -5.13 19.88
C LYS A 94 3.71 -4.30 19.85
N LYS A 95 3.91 -3.57 18.76
CA LYS A 95 5.09 -2.72 18.61
C LYS A 95 4.86 -1.58 17.65
N GLU A 96 5.43 -0.43 17.99
CA GLU A 96 5.57 0.70 17.09
C GLU A 96 6.98 0.72 16.51
N PHE A 97 7.08 1.01 15.22
CA PHE A 97 8.33 1.23 14.51
C PHE A 97 8.27 2.52 13.72
N ALA A 98 9.45 3.08 13.40
CA ALA A 98 9.58 4.24 12.53
C ALA A 98 10.66 4.03 11.47
N THR A 99 10.43 4.51 10.25
CA THR A 99 11.43 4.48 9.17
C THR A 99 11.26 5.68 8.25
N SER A 100 12.36 6.27 7.78
CA SER A 100 12.34 7.26 6.70
C SER A 100 12.40 6.63 5.30
N LYS A 101 12.68 5.32 5.22
CA LYS A 101 12.80 4.62 3.94
C LYS A 101 11.43 4.08 3.51
N PRO A 102 10.99 4.36 2.26
CA PRO A 102 9.77 3.80 1.73
C PRO A 102 9.91 2.29 1.50
N PHE A 103 8.83 1.57 1.74
CA PHE A 103 8.71 0.12 1.64
C PHE A 103 7.39 -0.29 0.98
N SER A 104 7.37 -1.47 0.37
CA SER A 104 6.22 -2.08 -0.31
C SER A 104 5.65 -3.29 0.46
N GLY A 105 6.39 -3.80 1.44
CA GLY A 105 5.98 -4.99 2.19
C GLY A 105 6.69 -5.11 3.53
N ILE A 106 6.12 -5.96 4.37
CA ILE A 106 6.61 -6.27 5.71
C ILE A 106 6.65 -7.78 5.85
N PHE A 107 7.72 -8.30 6.46
CA PHE A 107 7.82 -9.70 6.81
C PHE A 107 8.48 -9.89 8.17
N VAL A 108 8.25 -11.05 8.77
CA VAL A 108 8.74 -11.41 10.10
C VAL A 108 9.56 -12.68 10.00
N THR A 109 10.75 -12.68 10.58
CA THR A 109 11.61 -13.87 10.70
C THR A 109 11.73 -14.33 12.15
N LYS A 110 12.04 -15.62 12.34
CA LYS A 110 12.38 -16.21 13.65
C LYS A 110 13.89 -16.34 13.77
N GLU A 111 14.50 -15.47 14.56
CA GLU A 111 15.96 -15.27 14.62
C GLU A 111 16.52 -15.71 15.97
N SER A 112 17.77 -16.18 16.00
CA SER A 112 18.49 -16.49 17.25
C SER A 112 19.01 -15.24 17.97
N SER A 113 19.22 -14.15 17.23
CA SER A 113 19.63 -12.85 17.75
C SER A 113 18.47 -11.86 17.75
N SER A 114 18.42 -10.95 18.72
CA SER A 114 17.46 -9.85 18.76
C SER A 114 17.83 -8.68 17.83
N SER A 115 19.07 -8.63 17.38
CA SER A 115 19.60 -7.57 16.52
C SER A 115 20.44 -8.10 15.34
N PRO A 116 19.90 -9.02 14.53
CA PRO A 116 20.61 -9.51 13.36
C PRO A 116 20.76 -8.38 12.33
N LYS A 117 21.88 -8.36 11.61
CA LYS A 117 22.16 -7.35 10.58
C LYS A 117 21.41 -7.60 9.27
N SER A 118 21.05 -8.86 9.03
CA SER A 118 20.29 -9.34 7.88
C SER A 118 19.36 -10.48 8.32
N PRO A 119 18.30 -10.78 7.56
CA PRO A 119 17.49 -11.97 7.82
C PRO A 119 18.35 -13.22 7.70
N GLN A 120 18.33 -14.10 8.71
CA GLN A 120 19.06 -15.38 8.71
C GLN A 120 18.13 -16.55 9.02
N GLY A 121 17.11 -16.30 9.82
CA GLY A 121 16.07 -17.26 10.16
C GLY A 121 15.00 -17.41 9.08
N PRO A 122 14.10 -18.41 9.25
CA PRO A 122 12.97 -18.60 8.36
C PRO A 122 12.01 -17.41 8.44
N VAL A 123 11.42 -17.07 7.29
CA VAL A 123 10.30 -16.13 7.21
C VAL A 123 9.05 -16.86 7.71
N MET A 124 8.44 -16.30 8.75
CA MET A 124 7.27 -16.88 9.41
C MET A 124 5.97 -16.29 8.84
N MET A 125 5.99 -14.98 8.58
CA MET A 125 4.84 -14.23 8.11
C MET A 125 5.29 -13.15 7.12
N GLN A 126 4.46 -12.86 6.12
CA GLN A 126 4.73 -11.78 5.17
C GLN A 126 3.44 -11.18 4.61
N GLY A 127 3.52 -9.91 4.18
CA GLY A 127 2.43 -9.20 3.54
C GLY A 127 2.92 -7.97 2.77
N ASN A 128 2.17 -7.59 1.74
CA ASN A 128 2.39 -6.35 1.00
C ASN A 128 1.51 -5.24 1.57
N VAL A 129 2.01 -4.01 1.50
CA VAL A 129 1.22 -2.82 1.86
C VAL A 129 0.08 -2.66 0.86
N ARG A 130 -1.12 -2.41 1.37
CA ARG A 130 -2.32 -2.11 0.59
C ARG A 130 -2.83 -0.73 1.00
N SER A 131 -3.31 0.05 0.02
CA SER A 131 -4.00 1.32 0.30
C SER A 131 -5.12 1.08 1.29
N SER A 132 -5.30 2.01 2.24
CA SER A 132 -6.47 1.99 3.11
C SER A 132 -7.58 2.81 2.46
N GLU A 133 -8.70 2.17 2.12
CA GLU A 133 -9.91 2.83 1.62
C GLU A 133 -10.57 3.76 2.67
N LEU A 134 -10.03 3.84 3.90
CA LEU A 134 -10.59 4.59 5.03
C LEU A 134 -10.81 6.08 4.73
N LEU A 135 -10.08 6.65 3.77
CA LEU A 135 -10.21 8.05 3.34
C LEU A 135 -10.57 8.18 1.86
N GLU A 136 -10.74 7.05 1.16
CA GLU A 136 -11.17 7.04 -0.23
C GLU A 136 -12.70 7.17 -0.24
N THR A 137 -13.21 8.34 -0.63
CA THR A 137 -14.65 8.62 -0.69
C THR A 137 -15.36 7.51 -1.47
N ARG A 138 -16.20 6.70 -0.79
CA ARG A 138 -17.18 5.84 -1.46
C ARG A 138 -18.17 6.73 -2.21
N THR A 139 -17.97 6.89 -3.51
CA THR A 139 -19.04 7.32 -4.40
C THR A 139 -19.85 6.09 -4.78
N GLU A 140 -20.69 5.61 -3.86
CA GLU A 140 -21.80 4.72 -4.20
C GLU A 140 -23.09 5.32 -3.63
N ASP A 141 -23.69 6.22 -4.41
CA ASP A 141 -25.12 6.47 -4.35
C ASP A 141 -25.84 5.20 -4.83
N ARG A 142 -26.02 4.24 -3.93
CA ARG A 142 -27.04 3.21 -4.10
C ARG A 142 -28.17 3.50 -3.11
N PRO A 143 -29.39 3.82 -3.57
CA PRO A 143 -30.54 3.88 -2.69
C PRO A 143 -30.69 2.51 -2.03
N VAL A 144 -30.59 2.48 -0.70
CA VAL A 144 -31.05 1.33 0.07
C VAL A 144 -32.57 1.42 0.07
N GLU A 145 -33.25 0.50 -0.62
CA GLU A 145 -34.67 0.25 -0.35
C GLU A 145 -34.77 -0.31 1.07
N ILE A 146 -35.12 0.56 2.02
CA ILE A 146 -35.45 0.18 3.39
C ILE A 146 -36.88 -0.35 3.36
N ASN A 147 -37.04 -1.68 3.31
CA ASN A 147 -38.29 -2.30 3.72
C ASN A 147 -38.43 -2.10 5.24
N THR A 148 -39.30 -1.17 5.60
CA THR A 148 -39.63 -0.81 6.99
C THR A 148 -40.67 -1.80 7.50
N GLU A 149 -40.27 -2.71 8.39
CA GLU A 149 -41.17 -3.23 9.41
C GLU A 149 -40.85 -2.52 10.73
N GLU A 150 -41.93 -2.01 11.30
CA GLU A 150 -42.05 -1.02 12.37
C GLU A 150 -41.82 -1.65 13.75
N SER A 151 -40.98 -1.03 14.59
CA SER A 151 -41.13 -0.97 16.07
C SER A 151 -40.09 -0.03 16.69
N THR A 152 -40.56 1.13 17.18
CA THR A 152 -40.36 1.76 18.51
C THR A 152 -38.93 1.71 19.12
N ASP A 153 -38.25 2.77 19.54
CA ASP A 153 -38.65 4.08 20.10
C ASP A 153 -37.44 5.05 20.08
N GLU A 154 -37.73 6.35 20.23
CA GLU A 154 -36.87 7.47 20.64
C GLU A 154 -35.47 7.69 20.01
N THR A 155 -35.29 8.80 19.28
CA THR A 155 -34.34 9.89 19.64
C THR A 155 -34.49 11.10 18.69
N GLN A 156 -34.36 12.27 19.32
CA GLN A 156 -34.57 13.65 18.88
C GLN A 156 -33.96 14.09 17.54
N THR A 157 -34.73 14.92 16.86
CA THR A 157 -34.45 15.72 15.65
C THR A 157 -33.27 16.70 15.84
N PRO A 158 -32.49 16.96 14.78
CA PRO A 158 -32.48 18.34 14.27
C PRO A 158 -32.68 18.47 12.76
N SER A 159 -33.43 19.51 12.40
CA SER A 159 -33.85 19.96 11.07
C SER A 159 -32.69 20.59 10.27
N PRO A 160 -32.71 20.58 8.92
CA PRO A 160 -31.57 20.95 8.08
C PRO A 160 -31.48 22.46 7.87
N THR A 161 -30.26 22.99 7.75
CA THR A 161 -29.99 24.31 7.15
C THR A 161 -29.17 24.12 5.89
N ALA A 162 -29.73 24.58 4.78
CA ALA A 162 -29.16 24.53 3.44
C ALA A 162 -27.99 25.51 3.26
N GLU A 163 -26.93 25.02 2.60
CA GLU A 163 -26.04 25.62 1.57
C GLU A 163 -25.51 27.07 1.67
N PRO A 164 -24.27 27.32 1.18
CA PRO A 164 -24.09 27.51 -0.26
C PRO A 164 -22.85 26.87 -0.91
N GLN A 165 -23.11 26.27 -2.08
CA GLN A 165 -22.24 26.12 -3.26
C GLN A 165 -20.94 26.95 -3.25
N ARG A 166 -19.79 26.27 -3.34
CA ARG A 166 -18.57 26.82 -3.94
C ARG A 166 -18.17 26.00 -5.16
N SER A 167 -18.19 26.70 -6.29
CA SER A 167 -17.89 26.22 -7.64
C SER A 167 -16.52 25.57 -7.78
N SER A 168 -16.48 24.31 -8.21
CA SER A 168 -15.28 23.59 -8.65
C SER A 168 -14.90 23.99 -10.08
N LEU A 169 -14.26 25.16 -10.23
CA LEU A 169 -13.66 25.59 -11.50
C LEU A 169 -12.21 25.11 -11.71
N GLY A 170 -11.59 24.49 -10.70
CA GLY A 170 -10.15 24.14 -10.73
C GLY A 170 -9.78 22.86 -11.48
N THR A 171 -10.69 21.89 -11.59
CA THR A 171 -10.34 20.53 -12.04
C THR A 171 -10.41 20.34 -13.57
N ARG A 172 -11.07 21.26 -14.30
CA ARG A 172 -11.21 21.15 -15.77
C ARG A 172 -10.02 21.68 -16.56
N LEU A 173 -9.16 22.51 -15.96
CA LEU A 173 -7.97 23.06 -16.61
C LEU A 173 -6.79 22.07 -16.64
N LEU A 174 -6.66 21.20 -15.63
CA LEU A 174 -5.55 20.24 -15.53
C LEU A 174 -5.68 19.04 -16.48
N VAL A 175 -6.91 18.61 -16.78
CA VAL A 175 -7.16 17.48 -17.70
C VAL A 175 -6.84 17.85 -19.15
N ILE A 176 -7.05 19.11 -19.54
CA ILE A 176 -6.75 19.59 -20.90
C ILE A 176 -5.24 19.84 -21.07
N GLY A 177 -4.55 20.35 -20.04
CA GLY A 177 -3.10 20.59 -20.08
C GLY A 177 -2.26 19.32 -20.21
N GLY A 178 -2.67 18.22 -19.55
CA GLY A 178 -1.95 16.94 -19.59
C GLY A 178 -1.94 16.28 -20.98
N ILE A 179 -3.06 16.39 -21.72
CA ILE A 179 -3.18 15.80 -23.07
C ILE A 179 -2.32 16.56 -24.09
N VAL A 180 -2.28 17.90 -23.99
CA VAL A 180 -1.46 18.74 -24.89
C VAL A 180 0.03 18.50 -24.64
N ALA A 181 0.45 18.37 -23.38
CA ALA A 181 1.85 18.06 -23.04
C ALA A 181 2.29 16.68 -23.55
N PHE A 182 1.41 15.67 -23.47
CA PHE A 182 1.69 14.33 -23.97
C PHE A 182 1.85 14.30 -25.50
N LEU A 183 0.97 15.01 -26.24
CA LEU A 183 1.05 15.09 -27.70
C LEU A 183 2.31 15.82 -28.17
N ALA A 184 2.71 16.89 -27.49
CA ALA A 184 3.94 17.62 -27.80
C ALA A 184 5.18 16.75 -27.57
N LEU A 185 5.25 16.03 -26.44
CA LEU A 185 6.34 15.13 -26.13
C LEU A 185 6.45 14.01 -27.18
N PHE A 186 5.33 13.42 -27.55
CA PHE A 186 5.28 12.34 -28.55
C PHE A 186 5.74 12.82 -29.94
N GLY A 187 5.37 14.04 -30.32
CA GLY A 187 5.84 14.67 -31.56
C GLY A 187 7.36 14.86 -31.60
N VAL A 188 7.96 15.34 -30.50
CA VAL A 188 9.42 15.52 -30.40
C VAL A 188 10.15 14.18 -30.52
N VAL A 189 9.66 13.13 -29.86
CA VAL A 189 10.26 11.79 -29.95
C VAL A 189 10.21 11.24 -31.38
N LEU A 190 9.09 11.45 -32.10
CA LEU A 190 8.97 11.04 -33.50
C LEU A 190 9.94 11.80 -34.43
N VAL A 191 10.11 13.10 -34.22
CA VAL A 191 11.08 13.91 -35.00
C VAL A 191 12.50 13.43 -34.77
N ILE A 192 12.89 13.21 -33.51
CA ILE A 192 14.22 12.68 -33.16
C ILE A 192 14.43 11.32 -33.84
N PHE A 193 13.43 10.44 -33.79
CA PHE A 193 13.49 9.11 -34.39
C PHE A 193 13.62 9.15 -35.92
N VAL A 194 12.96 10.10 -36.60
CA VAL A 194 13.09 10.26 -38.06
C VAL A 194 14.46 10.79 -38.44
N ILE A 195 15.02 11.72 -37.65
CA ILE A 195 16.36 12.28 -37.90
C ILE A 195 17.45 11.24 -37.63
N THR A 196 17.36 10.45 -36.55
CA THR A 196 18.34 9.40 -36.23
C THR A 196 18.25 8.16 -37.12
N ARG A 197 17.17 8.01 -37.89
CA ARG A 197 16.95 6.86 -38.77
C ARG A 197 17.25 7.16 -40.25
N ARG A 198 17.51 8.43 -40.61
CA ARG A 198 18.15 8.79 -41.89
C ARG A 198 19.65 8.62 -41.79
#